data_AF-A0A2K8WST5-F1
#
_entry.id   AF-A0A2K8WST5-F1
#
_cell.length_a   1.000
_cell.length_b   1.000
_cell.length_c   1.000
_cell.angle_alpha   90.00
_cell.angle_beta   90.00
_cell.angle_gamma   90.00
#
_symmetry.space_group_name_H-M   'P 1'
#
loop_
_entity.id
_entity.type
_entity.pdbx_description
1 polymer ?
#
loop_
_entity_poly.entity_id
_entity_poly.type
_entity_poly.pdbx_seq_one_letter_code
_entity_poly.pdbx_strand_id
1 'polypeptide(L)' 'MTNISSHGIWILANNEEMFLSYQDFPWFEDVPVKQILNIQEPFPNHFYWPDLDVDLSKDIIKNPQRFPLQAK' A
#
# COMPACT_ATOMS: atom_id res chain seq x y z
N MET A 1 4.07 -3.14 11.46
CA MET A 1 2.68 -3.56 11.81
C MET A 1 1.77 -3.07 10.70
N THR A 2 0.71 -3.81 10.37
CA THR A 2 -0.26 -3.41 9.32
C THR A 2 -1.66 -3.40 9.93
N ASN A 3 -2.44 -2.35 9.66
CA ASN A 3 -3.82 -2.21 10.13
C ASN A 3 -4.73 -1.87 8.94
N ILE A 4 -5.96 -2.36 8.94
CA ILE A 4 -6.91 -2.18 7.84
C ILE A 4 -8.18 -1.52 8.39
N SER A 5 -8.65 -0.50 7.70
CA SER A 5 -9.89 0.23 8.02
C SER A 5 -10.82 0.28 6.81
N SER A 6 -12.02 0.81 6.99
CA SER A 6 -12.97 1.06 5.89
C SER A 6 -12.50 2.11 4.88
N HIS A 7 -11.41 2.86 5.16
CA HIS A 7 -10.94 3.96 4.32
C HIS A 7 -9.58 3.68 3.66
N GLY A 8 -8.90 2.61 4.06
CA GLY A 8 -7.53 2.34 3.63
C GLY A 8 -6.74 1.48 4.60
N ILE A 9 -5.45 1.33 4.27
CA ILE A 9 -4.49 0.49 4.96
C ILE A 9 -3.42 1.35 5.62
N TRP A 10 -3.06 1.03 6.86
CA TRP A 10 -1.91 1.59 7.56
C TRP A 10 -0.75 0.62 7.52
N ILE A 11 0.44 1.12 7.22
CA ILE A 11 1.71 0.39 7.27
C ILE A 11 2.65 1.12 8.20
N LEU A 12 3.17 0.41 9.21
CA LEU A 12 4.27 0.86 10.06
C LEU A 12 5.55 0.16 9.62
N ALA A 13 6.47 0.92 9.03
CA ALA A 13 7.79 0.47 8.59
C ALA A 13 8.85 1.51 9.00
N ASN A 14 10.01 1.07 9.47
CA ASN A 14 11.12 1.96 9.87
C ASN A 14 10.69 3.08 10.84
N ASN A 15 9.86 2.75 11.84
CA ASN A 15 9.28 3.69 12.82
C ASN A 15 8.41 4.80 12.22
N GLU A 16 7.92 4.61 10.99
CA GLU A 16 7.05 5.56 10.32
C GLU A 16 5.74 4.91 9.89
N GLU A 17 4.64 5.57 10.22
CA GLU A 17 3.30 5.18 9.78
C GLU A 17 2.96 5.86 8.46
N MET A 18 2.44 5.06 7.53
CA MET A 18 2.01 5.50 6.22
C MET A 18 0.58 4.99 5.97
N PHE A 19 -0.26 5.87 5.44
CA PHE A 19 -1.66 5.57 5.13
C PHE A 19 -1.87 5.46 3.62
N LEU A 20 -2.38 4.31 3.19
CA LEU A 20 -2.75 4.01 1.82
C LEU A 20 -4.27 4.15 1.74
N SER A 21 -4.74 5.31 1.32
CA SER A 21 -6.17 5.57 1.15
C SER A 21 -6.72 4.75 -0.02
N TYR A 22 -7.95 4.23 0.06
CA TYR A 22 -8.58 3.59 -1.10
C TYR A 22 -8.91 4.59 -2.22
N GLN A 23 -8.93 5.90 -1.92
CA GLN A 23 -9.06 6.93 -2.95
C GLN A 23 -7.81 7.00 -3.84
N ASP A 24 -6.62 6.88 -3.27
CA ASP A 24 -5.35 6.92 -4.00
C ASP A 24 -4.94 5.52 -4.51
N PHE A 25 -5.31 4.46 -3.79
CA PHE A 25 -4.95 3.07 -4.09
C PHE A 25 -6.21 2.15 -4.13
N PRO A 26 -7.13 2.36 -5.10
CA PRO A 26 -8.45 1.72 -5.12
C PRO A 26 -8.41 0.20 -5.27
N TRP A 27 -7.35 -0.35 -5.85
CA TRP A 27 -7.17 -1.80 -6.02
C TRP A 27 -7.01 -2.57 -4.71
N PHE A 28 -6.88 -1.90 -3.56
CA PHE A 28 -6.89 -2.56 -2.25
C PHE A 28 -8.28 -2.69 -1.62
N GLU A 29 -9.30 -1.98 -2.12
CA GLU A 29 -10.61 -1.84 -1.45
C GLU A 29 -11.34 -3.19 -1.28
N ASP A 30 -11.35 -4.01 -2.32
CA ASP A 30 -12.07 -5.30 -2.36
C ASP A 30 -11.14 -6.53 -2.21
N VAL A 31 -9.92 -6.32 -1.72
CA VAL A 31 -8.92 -7.39 -1.60
C VAL A 31 -9.08 -8.16 -0.28
N PRO A 32 -9.01 -9.51 -0.30
CA PRO A 32 -9.00 -10.29 0.93
C PRO A 32 -7.88 -9.85 1.88
N VAL A 33 -8.22 -9.61 3.15
CA VAL A 33 -7.28 -9.19 4.21
C VAL A 33 -6.00 -10.03 4.23
N LYS A 34 -6.09 -11.35 3.99
CA LYS A 34 -4.92 -12.24 3.95
C LYS A 34 -3.88 -11.84 2.88
N GLN A 35 -4.33 -11.32 1.73
CA GLN A 35 -3.46 -10.88 0.65
C GLN A 35 -2.85 -9.51 0.97
N ILE A 36 -3.63 -8.60 1.58
CA ILE A 36 -3.13 -7.30 2.08
C ILE A 36 -2.04 -7.50 3.14
N LEU A 37 -2.21 -8.49 4.02
CA LEU A 37 -1.23 -8.81 5.06
C LEU A 37 0.00 -9.57 4.54
N ASN A 38 -0.07 -10.12 3.32
CA ASN A 38 1.07 -10.74 2.64
C ASN A 38 1.97 -9.67 1.98
N ILE A 39 2.32 -8.64 2.73
CA ILE A 39 3.22 -7.58 2.31
C ILE A 39 4.68 -8.00 2.55
N GLN A 40 5.55 -7.70 1.58
CA GLN A 40 6.98 -7.93 1.64
C GLN A 40 7.73 -6.60 1.51
N GLU A 41 8.85 -6.46 2.22
CA GLU A 41 9.77 -5.32 2.06
C GLU A 41 11.11 -5.82 1.52
N PRO A 42 11.22 -6.11 0.20
CA PRO A 42 12.45 -6.66 -0.39
C PRO A 42 13.63 -5.68 -0.31
N PHE A 43 13.36 -4.38 -0.32
CA PHE A 43 14.32 -3.31 -0.11
C PHE A 43 13.74 -2.28 0.87
N PRO A 44 14.57 -1.57 1.66
CA PRO A 44 14.08 -0.55 2.58
C PRO A 44 13.19 0.47 1.88
N ASN A 45 11.99 0.68 2.42
CA ASN A 45 10.97 1.60 1.89
C ASN A 45 10.37 1.21 0.52
N HIS A 46 10.50 -0.06 0.11
CA HIS A 46 9.82 -0.64 -1.03
C HIS A 46 8.91 -1.78 -0.57
N PHE A 47 7.62 -1.64 -0.83
CA PHE A 47 6.58 -2.54 -0.35
C PHE A 47 5.96 -3.28 -1.52
N TYR A 48 6.00 -4.61 -1.46
CA TYR A 48 5.54 -5.49 -2.51
C TYR A 48 4.44 -6.42 -2.00
N TRP A 49 3.33 -6.47 -2.71
CA TRP A 49 2.23 -7.39 -2.48
C TRP A 49 2.20 -8.45 -3.61
N PRO A 50 2.86 -9.61 -3.43
CA PRO A 50 2.96 -10.64 -4.47
C PRO A 50 1.61 -11.18 -4.94
N ASP A 51 0.61 -11.24 -4.07
CA ASP A 51 -0.73 -11.74 -4.43
C ASP A 51 -1.51 -10.76 -5.33
N LEU A 52 -1.14 -9.48 -5.31
CA LEU A 52 -1.79 -8.41 -6.07
C LEU A 52 -0.96 -7.94 -7.26
N ASP A 53 0.31 -8.35 -7.34
CA ASP A 53 1.30 -7.81 -8.29
C ASP A 53 1.45 -6.28 -8.16
N VAL A 54 1.44 -5.78 -6.92
CA VAL A 54 1.53 -4.34 -6.60
C VAL A 54 2.86 -4.05 -5.91
N ASP A 55 3.62 -3.10 -6.44
CA ASP A 55 4.82 -2.53 -5.82
C ASP A 55 4.62 -1.03 -5.54
N LEU A 56 4.91 -0.61 -4.32
CA LEU A 56 4.84 0.78 -3.89
C LEU A 56 6.10 1.16 -3.13
N SER A 57 6.75 2.24 -3.57
CA SER A 57 7.77 2.90 -2.76
C SER A 57 7.13 3.86 -1.76
N LYS A 58 7.84 4.16 -0.67
CA LYS A 58 7.46 5.20 0.28
C LYS A 58 7.22 6.56 -0.38
N ASP A 59 7.96 6.91 -1.43
CA ASP A 59 7.78 8.19 -2.12
C ASP A 59 6.42 8.24 -2.84
N ILE A 60 6.00 7.14 -3.45
CA ILE A 60 4.67 7.00 -4.06
C ILE A 60 3.59 7.09 -2.99
N ILE A 61 3.74 6.37 -1.87
CA ILE A 61 2.75 6.37 -0.78
C ILE A 61 2.58 7.78 -0.19
N LYS A 62 3.67 8.55 -0.05
CA LYS A 62 3.63 9.93 0.47
C LYS A 62 3.15 10.97 -0.54
N ASN A 63 3.37 10.73 -1.83
CA ASN A 63 3.07 11.68 -2.89
C ASN A 63 2.26 11.02 -4.03
N PRO A 64 1.10 10.41 -3.76
CA PRO A 64 0.35 9.64 -4.77
C PRO A 64 -0.02 10.50 -6.00
N GLN A 65 -0.28 11.79 -5.78
CA GLN A 65 -0.60 12.76 -6.84
C GLN A 65 0.53 12.97 -7.87
N ARG A 66 1.80 12.67 -7.52
CA ARG A 66 2.94 12.75 -8.46
C ARG A 66 3.02 11.55 -9.38
N PHE A 67 2.33 10.47 -9.03
CA PHE A 67 2.29 9.23 -9.76
C PHE A 67 0.83 8.90 -10.05
N PRO A 68 0.13 9.68 -10.89
CA PRO A 68 -1.26 9.41 -11.20
C PRO A 68 -1.39 8.01 -11.76
N LEU A 69 -1.96 7.13 -10.95
CA LEU A 69 -2.11 5.73 -11.25
C LEU A 69 -3.18 5.64 -12.34
N GLN A 70 -2.76 5.31 -13.56
CA GLN A 70 -3.70 5.04 -14.64
C GLN A 70 -4.37 3.71 -14.34
N ALA A 71 -5.44 3.76 -13.54
CA ALA A 71 -6.42 2.69 -13.51
C ALA A 71 -7.00 2.57 -14.92
N LYS A 72 -6.78 1.42 -15.56
CA LYS A 72 -7.46 1.05 -16.80
C LYS A 72 -8.72 0.28 -16.48
#